data_AF-A0A955WK94-F1
#
_entry.id   AF-A0A955WK94-F1
#
_cell.length_a   1.000
_cell.length_b   1.000
_cell.length_c   1.000
_cell.angle_alpha   90.00
_cell.angle_beta   90.00
_cell.angle_gamma   90.00
#
_symmetry.space_group_name_H-M   'P 1'
#
loop_
_entity.id
_entity.type
_entity.pdbx_description
1 polymer ?
#
loop_
_entity_poly.entity_id
_entity_poly.type
_entity_poly.pdbx_seq_one_letter_code
_entity_poly.pdbx_strand_id
1 'polypeptide(L)'
;CAPVCHGDQDCADGMACNAADVCLPDPGCPMCAVCAGWCVPADACVCDAVFAPVCGADGHTYANPCEARCAGVPVAHDGECAVDCVCPAIFAPVCGTDGVTYGNACEAGCAHVAISYEGECRPR
;
A
#
# COMPACT_ATOMS: atom_id res chain seq x y z
N CYS A 1 7.21 -22.44 -8.66
CA CYS A 1 6.55 -21.52 -9.61
C CYS A 1 7.24 -21.69 -10.96
N ALA A 2 6.50 -22.04 -12.00
CA ALA A 2 7.02 -22.14 -13.37
C ALA A 2 6.39 -21.01 -14.20
N PRO A 3 7.14 -20.29 -15.03
CA PRO A 3 6.63 -19.13 -15.75
C PRO A 3 5.85 -19.54 -17.00
N VAL A 4 4.68 -18.91 -17.21
CA VAL A 4 3.96 -18.92 -18.49
C VAL A 4 3.44 -17.51 -18.75
N CYS A 5 3.66 -16.98 -19.96
CA CYS A 5 3.33 -15.60 -20.37
C CYS A 5 2.00 -15.52 -21.13
N HIS A 6 1.30 -14.38 -21.02
CA HIS A 6 0.11 -14.05 -21.82
C HIS A 6 0.29 -12.81 -22.73
N GLY A 7 1.44 -12.71 -23.42
CA GLY A 7 1.56 -11.93 -24.66
C GLY A 7 2.23 -10.56 -24.56
N ASP A 8 2.27 -9.84 -25.68
CA ASP A 8 3.14 -8.67 -25.95
C ASP A 8 2.77 -7.37 -25.18
N GLN A 9 1.83 -7.44 -24.22
CA GLN A 9 1.35 -6.31 -23.39
C GLN A 9 1.73 -6.45 -21.92
N ASP A 10 2.43 -7.52 -21.58
CA ASP A 10 2.76 -7.95 -20.23
C ASP A 10 4.24 -7.72 -19.95
N CYS A 11 4.58 -6.79 -19.05
CA CYS A 11 5.97 -6.58 -18.62
C CYS A 11 6.28 -7.37 -17.33
N ALA A 12 7.36 -8.17 -17.35
CA ALA A 12 7.86 -8.98 -16.23
C ALA A 12 9.29 -8.55 -15.85
N ASP A 13 9.78 -9.02 -14.69
CA ASP A 13 11.09 -8.70 -14.12
C ASP A 13 12.22 -8.73 -15.17
N GLY A 14 12.81 -7.56 -15.43
CA GLY A 14 13.92 -7.37 -16.37
C GLY A 14 13.52 -6.94 -17.79
N MET A 15 12.23 -6.73 -18.08
CA MET A 15 11.77 -6.15 -19.35
C MET A 15 11.35 -4.69 -19.16
N ALA A 16 11.84 -3.82 -20.04
CA ALA A 16 11.33 -2.46 -20.20
C ALA A 16 10.13 -2.49 -21.15
N CYS A 17 9.10 -1.67 -20.89
CA CYS A 17 8.10 -1.35 -21.91
C CYS A 17 8.77 -0.61 -23.09
N ASN A 18 8.02 -0.33 -24.17
CA ASN A 18 8.54 0.51 -25.25
C ASN A 18 9.08 1.83 -24.69
N ALA A 19 10.00 2.49 -25.40
CA ALA A 19 10.73 3.67 -24.92
C ALA A 19 9.86 4.86 -24.44
N ALA A 20 8.54 4.81 -24.67
CA ALA A 20 7.57 5.81 -24.29
C ALA A 20 6.53 5.31 -23.26
N ASP A 21 6.66 4.10 -22.71
CA ASP A 21 5.68 3.49 -21.81
C ASP A 21 6.32 3.09 -20.47
N VAL A 22 5.54 3.10 -19.39
CA VAL A 22 5.94 2.72 -18.03
C VAL A 22 5.22 1.44 -17.61
N CYS A 23 5.93 0.53 -16.93
CA CYS A 23 5.36 -0.72 -16.41
C CYS A 23 4.76 -0.49 -15.02
N LEU A 24 3.46 -0.77 -14.84
CA LEU A 24 2.77 -0.67 -13.55
C LEU A 24 2.34 -2.06 -13.05
N PRO A 25 2.50 -2.36 -11.73
CA PRO A 25 2.10 -3.65 -11.16
C PRO A 25 0.57 -3.81 -11.14
N ASP A 26 0.09 -5.04 -11.31
CA ASP A 26 -1.35 -5.37 -11.23
C ASP A 26 -1.86 -5.20 -9.78
N PRO A 27 -2.87 -4.33 -9.52
CA PRO A 27 -3.42 -4.11 -8.18
C PRO A 27 -4.16 -5.32 -7.59
N GLY A 28 -4.46 -6.36 -8.38
CA GLY A 28 -5.16 -7.58 -7.94
C GLY A 28 -4.26 -8.72 -7.45
N CYS A 29 -2.93 -8.52 -7.39
CA CYS A 29 -2.01 -9.65 -7.26
C CYS A 29 -1.60 -10.02 -5.83
N PRO A 30 -1.77 -11.30 -5.42
CA PRO A 30 -1.30 -11.79 -4.12
C PRO A 30 0.20 -12.08 -4.12
N MET A 31 0.78 -12.06 -2.92
CA MET A 31 2.20 -12.20 -2.52
C MET A 31 2.99 -13.43 -3.05
N CYS A 32 2.41 -14.29 -3.90
CA CYS A 32 3.09 -15.41 -4.56
C CYS A 32 2.73 -15.57 -6.07
N ALA A 33 2.18 -14.54 -6.72
CA ALA A 33 1.91 -14.54 -8.15
C ALA A 33 2.97 -13.76 -8.94
N VAL A 34 3.39 -14.28 -10.10
CA VAL A 34 4.15 -13.51 -11.09
C VAL A 34 3.13 -12.75 -11.92
N CYS A 35 3.09 -11.44 -11.78
CA CYS A 35 2.09 -10.63 -12.46
C CYS A 35 2.75 -9.81 -13.55
N ALA A 36 2.21 -9.97 -14.75
CA ALA A 36 2.39 -9.03 -15.82
C ALA A 36 1.95 -7.64 -15.33
N GLY A 37 2.87 -6.67 -15.35
CA GLY A 37 2.47 -5.28 -15.35
C GLY A 37 1.87 -4.89 -16.70
N TRP A 38 1.10 -3.81 -16.74
CA TRP A 38 0.52 -3.30 -17.98
C TRP A 38 1.30 -2.05 -18.39
N CYS A 39 1.69 -1.96 -19.66
CA CYS A 39 2.36 -0.79 -20.19
C CYS A 39 1.37 0.37 -20.33
N VAL A 40 1.62 1.48 -19.64
CA VAL A 40 0.88 2.73 -19.79
C VAL A 40 1.74 3.79 -20.50
N PRO A 41 1.14 4.66 -21.33
CA PRO A 41 1.85 5.77 -21.97
C PRO A 41 2.58 6.64 -20.94
N ALA A 42 3.80 7.10 -21.21
CA ALA A 42 4.60 7.92 -20.27
C ALA A 42 3.95 9.28 -19.95
N ASP A 43 3.08 9.77 -20.84
CA ASP A 43 2.21 10.93 -20.63
C ASP A 43 1.07 10.64 -19.62
N ALA A 44 0.85 9.39 -19.20
CA ALA A 44 -0.02 9.05 -18.08
C ALA A 44 0.48 9.60 -16.73
N CYS A 45 1.71 10.14 -16.70
CA CYS A 45 2.32 10.84 -15.56
C CYS A 45 2.41 12.34 -15.67
N VAL A 46 1.62 12.92 -16.58
CA VAL A 46 1.24 14.33 -16.48
C VAL A 46 0.01 14.41 -15.57
N CYS A 47 0.24 14.65 -14.29
CA CYS A 47 -0.84 14.84 -13.31
C CYS A 47 -1.23 16.31 -13.21
N ASP A 48 -2.52 16.56 -13.06
CA ASP A 48 -3.02 17.87 -12.67
C ASP A 48 -2.67 18.16 -11.20
N ALA A 49 -2.54 19.44 -10.86
CA ALA A 49 -2.23 19.85 -9.49
C ALA A 49 -3.48 19.85 -8.58
N VAL A 50 -4.46 18.99 -8.88
CA VAL A 50 -5.65 18.83 -8.05
C VAL A 50 -5.27 18.03 -6.81
N PHE A 51 -5.49 18.62 -5.63
CA PHE A 51 -5.26 17.96 -4.36
C PHE A 51 -6.46 17.09 -3.99
N ALA A 52 -6.29 15.78 -4.10
CA ALA A 52 -7.30 14.75 -3.81
C ALA A 52 -6.57 13.54 -3.22
N PRO A 53 -6.06 13.65 -1.98
CA PRO A 53 -5.03 12.74 -1.48
C PRO A 53 -5.53 11.30 -1.39
N VAL A 54 -4.59 10.37 -1.57
CA VAL A 54 -4.82 8.93 -1.45
C VAL A 54 -3.70 8.29 -0.65
N CYS A 55 -4.02 7.21 0.06
CA CYS A 55 -3.04 6.41 0.76
C CYS A 55 -2.61 5.25 -0.12
N GLY A 56 -1.32 5.17 -0.44
CA GLY A 56 -0.74 4.03 -1.14
C GLY A 56 -0.67 2.78 -0.26
N ALA A 57 -0.67 1.61 -0.89
CA ALA A 57 -0.45 0.34 -0.18
C ALA A 57 0.95 0.21 0.43
N ASP A 58 1.85 1.14 0.10
CA ASP A 58 3.18 1.31 0.70
C ASP A 58 3.15 2.19 1.97
N GLY A 59 1.98 2.71 2.36
CA GLY A 59 1.83 3.61 3.52
C GLY A 59 2.25 5.05 3.25
N HIS A 60 2.48 5.43 1.98
CA HIS A 60 2.78 6.81 1.60
C HIS A 60 1.53 7.55 1.10
N THR A 61 1.36 8.79 1.57
CA THR A 61 0.33 9.71 1.05
C THR A 61 0.77 10.29 -0.27
N TYR A 62 -0.07 10.15 -1.30
CA TYR A 62 0.10 10.79 -2.60
C TYR A 62 -0.88 11.96 -2.73
N ALA A 63 -0.49 13.04 -3.41
CA ALA A 63 -1.32 14.25 -3.48
C ALA A 63 -2.61 14.01 -4.29
N ASN A 64 -2.59 13.03 -5.21
CA ASN A 64 -3.76 12.55 -5.92
C ASN A 64 -3.58 11.11 -6.47
N PRO A 65 -4.64 10.47 -6.98
CA PRO A 65 -4.57 9.12 -7.55
C PRO A 65 -3.66 9.02 -8.77
N CYS A 66 -3.49 10.11 -9.53
CA CYS A 66 -2.58 10.12 -10.68
C CYS A 66 -1.12 9.98 -10.21
N GLU A 67 -0.72 10.70 -9.16
CA GLU A 67 0.61 10.59 -8.57
C GLU A 67 0.87 9.20 -7.98
N ALA A 68 -0.10 8.62 -7.27
CA ALA A 68 0.01 7.24 -6.76
C ALA A 68 0.21 6.23 -7.89
N ARG A 69 -0.61 6.35 -8.96
CA ARG A 69 -0.47 5.52 -10.16
C ARG A 69 0.91 5.69 -10.80
N CYS A 70 1.43 6.91 -10.86
CA CYS A 70 2.73 7.19 -11.46
C CYS A 70 3.93 6.71 -10.65
N ALA A 71 3.76 6.60 -9.34
CA ALA A 71 4.72 5.92 -8.49
C ALA A 71 4.64 4.39 -8.60
N GLY A 72 3.67 3.83 -9.34
CA GLY A 72 3.46 2.39 -9.39
C GLY A 72 2.84 1.82 -8.12
N VAL A 73 2.21 2.67 -7.30
CA VAL A 73 1.69 2.29 -6.00
C VAL A 73 0.17 2.16 -6.07
N PRO A 74 -0.39 0.97 -5.78
CA PRO A 74 -1.83 0.81 -5.73
C PRO A 74 -2.39 1.60 -4.54
N VAL A 75 -3.53 2.25 -4.76
CA VAL A 75 -4.24 3.00 -3.71
C VAL A 75 -4.88 2.01 -2.74
N ALA A 76 -4.52 2.10 -1.46
CA ALA A 76 -5.15 1.35 -0.38
C ALA A 76 -6.50 1.94 0.01
N HIS A 77 -6.58 3.26 0.17
CA HIS A 77 -7.83 3.98 0.43
C HIS A 77 -7.75 5.45 0.01
N ASP A 78 -8.91 6.08 -0.17
CA ASP A 78 -9.01 7.53 -0.39
C ASP A 78 -8.64 8.31 0.90
N GLY A 79 -8.10 9.51 0.74
CA GLY A 79 -7.58 10.34 1.83
C GLY A 79 -6.09 10.10 2.07
N GLU A 80 -5.47 10.98 2.85
CA GLU A 80 -4.07 10.82 3.25
C GLU A 80 -3.88 9.50 4.01
N CYS A 81 -2.71 8.86 3.88
CA CYS A 81 -2.32 7.84 4.84
C CYS A 81 -2.36 8.45 6.25
N ALA A 82 -2.55 7.60 7.26
CA ALA A 82 -2.37 8.02 8.64
C ALA A 82 -0.89 8.37 8.87
N VAL A 83 -0.50 9.60 8.53
CA VAL A 83 0.83 10.15 8.78
C VAL A 83 0.88 10.58 10.24
N ASP A 84 1.85 10.04 10.97
CA ASP A 84 2.09 10.29 12.38
C ASP A 84 0.84 10.09 13.24
N CYS A 85 0.70 8.87 13.71
CA CYS A 85 -0.18 8.58 14.81
C CYS A 85 0.25 9.33 16.06
N VAL A 86 -0.24 10.57 16.19
CA VAL A 86 -0.15 11.38 17.39
C VAL A 86 -1.09 10.77 18.41
N CYS A 87 -0.62 9.71 19.04
CA CYS A 87 -1.30 9.11 20.16
C CYS A 87 -0.87 9.80 21.45
N PRO A 88 -1.82 10.03 22.38
CA PRO A 88 -1.43 10.47 23.71
C PRO A 88 -0.51 9.42 24.33
N ALA A 89 0.57 9.85 24.98
CA ALA A 89 1.50 8.97 25.69
C ALA A 89 0.91 8.42 27.01
N ILE A 90 -0.36 8.02 26.97
CA ILE A 90 -1.08 7.38 28.06
C ILE A 90 -0.85 5.88 27.92
N PHE A 91 -0.31 5.27 28.96
CA PHE A 91 -0.14 3.83 29.02
C PHE A 91 -1.43 3.16 29.48
N ALA A 92 -2.17 2.59 28.53
CA ALA A 92 -3.41 1.85 28.73
C ALA A 92 -3.40 0.63 27.79
N PRO A 93 -2.58 -0.39 28.08
CA PRO A 93 -2.18 -1.39 27.10
C PRO A 93 -3.34 -2.21 26.57
N VAL A 94 -3.25 -2.62 25.31
CA VAL A 94 -4.22 -3.49 24.64
C VAL A 94 -3.50 -4.58 23.87
N CYS A 95 -4.11 -5.77 23.82
CA CYS A 95 -3.59 -6.89 23.05
C CYS A 95 -4.23 -6.89 21.66
N GLY A 96 -3.42 -6.77 20.61
CA GLY A 96 -3.87 -6.84 19.23
C GLY A 96 -4.26 -8.26 18.80
N THR A 97 -5.05 -8.37 17.73
CA THR A 97 -5.37 -9.67 17.09
C THR A 97 -4.16 -10.36 16.47
N ASP A 98 -3.07 -9.62 16.29
CA ASP A 98 -1.75 -10.08 15.83
C ASP A 98 -0.87 -10.64 16.97
N GLY A 99 -1.33 -10.56 18.23
CA GLY A 99 -0.59 -11.01 19.41
C GLY A 99 0.46 -10.01 19.91
N VAL A 100 0.43 -8.77 19.42
CA VAL A 100 1.32 -7.68 19.87
C VAL A 100 0.63 -6.82 20.93
N THR A 101 1.37 -6.46 21.97
CA THR A 101 0.91 -5.48 22.96
C THR A 101 1.16 -4.07 22.46
N TYR A 102 0.11 -3.26 22.39
CA TYR A 102 0.17 -1.84 22.06
C TYR A 102 0.06 -1.01 23.34
N GLY A 103 0.74 0.14 23.42
CA GLY A 103 0.76 1.00 24.62
C GLY A 103 -0.59 1.62 24.94
N ASN A 104 -1.44 1.80 23.93
CA ASN A 104 -2.84 2.19 24.05
C ASN A 104 -3.66 1.82 22.81
N ALA A 105 -4.99 2.01 22.90
CA ALA A 105 -5.92 1.76 21.81
C ALA A 105 -5.67 2.64 20.57
N CYS A 106 -5.13 3.85 20.74
CA CYS A 106 -4.75 4.69 19.60
C CYS A 106 -3.60 4.06 18.83
N GLU A 107 -2.54 3.62 19.52
CA GLU A 107 -1.39 2.94 18.90
C GLU A 107 -1.81 1.65 18.17
N ALA A 108 -2.74 0.86 18.73
CA ALA A 108 -3.29 -0.32 18.06
C ALA A 108 -4.08 0.02 16.79
N GLY A 109 -4.96 1.02 16.87
CA GLY A 109 -5.72 1.50 15.71
C GLY A 109 -4.83 2.08 14.61
N CYS A 110 -3.72 2.67 15.02
CA CYS A 110 -2.68 3.23 14.16
C CYS A 110 -1.87 2.18 13.41
N ALA A 111 -1.64 1.03 14.02
CA ALA A 111 -1.10 -0.13 13.31
C ALA A 111 -2.17 -0.86 12.47
N HIS A 112 -3.39 -0.32 12.39
CA HIS A 112 -4.56 -0.98 11.79
C HIS A 112 -4.82 -2.38 12.36
N VAL A 113 -4.52 -2.57 13.65
CA VAL A 113 -4.72 -3.83 14.35
C VAL A 113 -5.98 -3.76 15.19
N ALA A 114 -6.86 -4.73 14.99
CA ALA A 114 -8.04 -4.90 15.84
C ALA A 114 -7.62 -5.30 17.25
N ILE A 115 -8.31 -4.78 18.26
CA ILE A 115 -8.05 -5.11 19.67
C ILE A 115 -8.74 -6.43 19.98
N SER A 116 -7.97 -7.41 20.48
CA SER A 116 -8.45 -8.70 20.96
C SER A 116 -9.04 -8.56 22.37
N TYR A 117 -8.29 -7.99 23.30
CA TYR A 117 -8.72 -7.71 24.67
C TYR A 117 -7.88 -6.59 25.31
N GLU A 118 -8.41 -6.00 26.38
CA GLU A 118 -7.72 -4.99 27.18
C GLU A 118 -6.62 -5.61 28.05
N GLY A 119 -5.50 -4.90 28.18
CA GLY A 119 -4.29 -5.36 28.86
C GLY A 119 -3.24 -5.91 27.90
N GLU A 120 -2.06 -6.22 28.45
CA GLU A 120 -0.95 -6.78 27.68
C GLU A 120 -1.25 -8.21 27.18
N CYS A 121 -0.69 -8.58 26.03
CA CYS A 121 -0.80 -9.94 25.52
C CYS A 121 -0.12 -10.94 26.46
N ARG A 122 -0.82 -12.05 26.74
CA ARG A 122 -0.29 -13.15 27.55
C ARG A 122 0.59 -14.09 26.71
N PRO A 123 1.77 -14.49 27.20
CA PRO A 123 2.56 -15.54 26.54
C PRO A 123 1.76 -16.85 26.53
N ARG A 124 1.80 -17.54 25.40
CA ARG A 124 1.25 -18.90 25.25
C ARG A 124 2.24 -19.95 25.71
#